data_AF-A0A257SQL4-F1
#
_entry.id   AF-A0A257SQL4-F1
#
_cell.length_a   1.000
_cell.length_b   1.000
_cell.length_c   1.000
_cell.angle_alpha   90.00
_cell.angle_beta   90.00
_cell.angle_gamma   90.00
#
_symmetry.space_group_name_H-M   'P 1'
#
loop_
_entity.id
_entity.type
_entity.pdbx_description
1 polymer ?
#
loop_
_entity_poly.entity_id
_entity_poly.type
_entity_poly.pdbx_seq_one_letter_code
_entity_poly.pdbx_strand_id
1 'polypeptide(L)'
;MHHPEVSFTIPCYNEENNLGPLIQAINCGESAASFAAMRAARGEFIVTLDADLQNDPRDFPAFFAALAGADCVCGTRKQTRREGDSWVKSVVSRISNAVRSRILQDPITDAGCTYRAFRRECIDQVPFFKGVHRFLPILIGLQGYRVTEVPVVNQERRSGKSHYGVWDRAGAVIDMFAVRWMKKRMVRYTVTERYPPE
;
A
#
# COMPACT_ATOMS: atom_id res chain seq x y z
N MET A 1 6.30 -32.94 7.87
CA MET A 1 6.87 -31.83 8.64
C MET A 1 7.49 -30.87 7.64
N HIS A 2 6.78 -29.81 7.26
CA HIS A 2 7.30 -28.82 6.31
C HIS A 2 8.06 -27.74 7.07
N HIS A 3 9.30 -27.50 6.66
CA HIS A 3 10.12 -26.40 7.14
C HIS A 3 9.36 -25.07 6.94
N PRO A 4 9.31 -24.18 7.94
CA PRO A 4 8.69 -22.87 7.76
C PRO A 4 9.51 -22.09 6.73
N GLU A 5 8.91 -21.80 5.58
CA GLU A 5 9.48 -20.88 4.59
C GLU A 5 9.56 -19.50 5.23
N VAL A 6 10.78 -19.11 5.62
CA VAL A 6 11.09 -17.79 6.17
C VAL A 6 10.86 -16.76 5.06
N SER A 7 9.86 -15.90 5.22
CA SER A 7 9.65 -14.75 4.33
C SER A 7 10.43 -13.56 4.85
N PHE A 8 11.30 -13.00 3.99
CA PHE A 8 12.11 -11.83 4.28
C PHE A 8 11.35 -10.55 3.93
N THR A 9 11.39 -9.54 4.80
CA THR A 9 11.00 -8.16 4.45
C THR A 9 12.22 -7.28 4.64
N ILE A 10 12.64 -6.62 3.57
CA ILE A 10 13.79 -5.71 3.55
C ILE A 10 13.25 -4.28 3.49
N PRO A 11 13.48 -3.43 4.50
CA PRO A 11 13.29 -1.99 4.30
C PRO A 11 14.60 -1.18 4.39
N CYS A 12 14.67 -0.27 3.42
CA CYS A 12 15.30 1.06 3.37
C CYS A 12 16.84 1.17 3.46
N TYR A 13 17.40 1.58 2.32
CA TYR A 13 18.78 1.99 2.10
C TYR A 13 19.10 3.39 2.66
N ASN A 14 20.20 3.50 3.40
CA ASN A 14 21.03 4.69 3.62
C ASN A 14 22.44 4.20 4.07
N GLU A 15 23.49 4.96 3.75
CA GLU A 15 24.93 4.71 3.91
C GLU A 15 25.42 4.43 5.35
N GLU A 16 24.57 4.46 6.38
CA GLU A 16 24.96 4.45 7.82
C GLU A 16 24.49 3.22 8.64
N ASN A 17 24.66 1.98 8.14
CA ASN A 17 24.53 0.74 8.96
C ASN A 17 23.20 0.51 9.72
N ASN A 18 22.09 1.16 9.34
CA ASN A 18 20.78 1.00 9.99
C ASN A 18 19.93 -0.17 9.43
N LEU A 19 20.56 -1.15 8.78
CA LEU A 19 19.88 -2.28 8.16
C LEU A 19 19.62 -3.38 9.20
N GLY A 20 18.35 -3.51 9.59
CA GLY A 20 17.88 -4.59 10.45
C GLY A 20 16.85 -5.45 9.71
N PRO A 21 17.10 -6.75 9.50
CA PRO A 21 16.06 -7.63 8.98
C PRO A 21 14.96 -7.80 10.04
N LEU A 22 13.70 -7.72 9.60
CA LEU A 22 12.57 -8.16 10.41
C LEU A 22 12.16 -9.55 9.93
N ILE A 23 12.36 -10.55 10.80
CA ILE A 23 12.08 -11.95 10.49
C ILE A 23 10.83 -12.39 11.26
N GLN A 24 9.85 -12.93 10.54
CA GLN A 24 8.71 -13.59 11.16
C GLN A 24 9.08 -15.03 11.51
N ALA A 25 8.82 -15.45 12.76
CA ALA A 25 9.07 -16.82 13.19
C ALA A 25 8.22 -17.86 12.42
N ILE A 26 7.06 -17.42 11.91
CA ILE A 26 6.14 -18.20 11.09
C ILE A 26 5.73 -17.33 9.90
N ASN A 27 5.63 -17.91 8.71
CA ASN A 27 5.12 -17.21 7.54
C ASN A 27 3.65 -16.79 7.75
N CYS A 28 3.40 -15.50 7.90
CA CYS A 28 2.06 -14.93 8.06
C CYS A 28 1.59 -14.17 6.81
N GLY A 29 2.32 -14.29 5.70
CA GLY A 29 2.03 -13.66 4.42
C GLY A 29 2.40 -12.17 4.35
N GLU A 30 2.35 -11.64 3.12
CA GLU A 30 2.79 -10.29 2.75
C GLU A 30 2.20 -9.17 3.62
N SER A 31 0.90 -9.27 3.95
CA SER A 31 0.22 -8.22 4.74
C SER A 31 0.80 -8.12 6.14
N ALA A 32 1.06 -9.26 6.79
CA ALA A 32 1.63 -9.30 8.13
C ALA A 32 3.09 -8.83 8.13
N ALA A 33 3.87 -9.27 7.14
CA ALA A 33 5.27 -8.89 7.03
C ALA A 33 5.42 -7.38 6.77
N SER A 34 4.64 -6.85 5.83
CA SER A 34 4.62 -5.41 5.51
C SER A 34 4.19 -4.58 6.71
N PHE A 35 3.10 -4.96 7.39
CA PHE A 35 2.60 -4.17 8.53
C PHE A 35 3.53 -4.21 9.73
N ALA A 36 4.15 -5.36 10.01
CA ALA A 36 5.19 -5.46 11.05
C ALA A 36 6.37 -4.52 10.74
N ALA A 37 6.84 -4.50 9.48
CA ALA A 37 7.89 -3.58 9.05
C ALA A 37 7.47 -2.11 9.18
N MET A 38 6.26 -1.75 8.76
CA MET A 38 5.74 -0.37 8.90
C MET A 38 5.68 0.06 10.37
N ARG A 39 5.26 -0.83 11.29
CA ARG A 39 5.20 -0.53 12.73
C ARG A 39 6.57 -0.46 13.40
N ALA A 40 7.56 -1.19 12.88
CA ALA A 40 8.93 -1.15 13.38
C ALA A 40 9.75 0.01 12.81
N ALA A 41 9.29 0.61 11.70
CA ALA A 41 9.98 1.73 11.05
C ALA A 41 10.01 2.96 11.96
N ARG A 42 11.20 3.58 12.04
CA ARG A 42 11.46 4.76 12.89
C ARG A 42 11.54 6.08 12.10
N GLY A 43 11.59 6.01 10.78
CA GLY A 43 11.66 7.19 9.91
C GLY A 43 10.37 8.01 9.98
N GLU A 44 10.48 9.31 9.69
CA GLU A 44 9.30 10.19 9.51
C GLU A 44 8.44 9.72 8.33
N PHE A 45 9.10 9.29 7.25
CA PHE A 45 8.47 8.74 6.06
C PHE A 45 8.73 7.24 5.97
N ILE A 46 7.71 6.50 5.54
CA ILE A 46 7.79 5.09 5.20
C ILE A 46 7.61 4.97 3.69
N VAL A 47 8.52 4.22 3.06
CA VAL A 47 8.44 3.87 1.63
C VAL A 47 8.34 2.35 1.51
N THR A 48 7.37 1.87 0.74
CA THR A 48 7.19 0.44 0.46
C THR A 48 7.69 0.13 -0.95
N LEU A 49 8.52 -0.91 -1.07
CA LEU A 49 9.10 -1.36 -2.33
C LEU A 49 9.11 -2.88 -2.40
N ASP A 50 8.59 -3.44 -3.50
CA ASP A 50 8.62 -4.88 -3.75
C ASP A 50 10.04 -5.34 -4.13
N ALA A 51 10.44 -6.52 -3.66
CA ALA A 51 11.78 -7.08 -3.88
C ALA A 51 11.99 -7.70 -5.28
N ASP A 52 11.01 -7.63 -6.18
CA ASP A 52 11.04 -8.26 -7.51
C ASP A 52 11.63 -7.37 -8.62
N LEU A 53 12.17 -6.20 -8.23
CA LEU A 53 12.82 -5.21 -9.09
C LEU A 53 11.91 -4.61 -10.16
N GLN A 54 10.60 -4.76 -10.04
CA GLN A 54 9.66 -4.14 -10.98
C GLN A 54 9.55 -2.62 -10.78
N ASN A 55 9.72 -2.16 -9.54
CA ASN A 55 9.64 -0.75 -9.17
C ASN A 55 11.04 -0.16 -9.04
N ASP A 56 11.22 1.07 -9.55
CA ASP A 56 12.52 1.73 -9.57
C ASP A 56 12.67 2.72 -8.39
N PRO A 57 13.67 2.55 -7.51
CA PRO A 57 13.97 3.53 -6.45
C PRO A 57 14.26 4.94 -6.97
N ARG A 58 14.63 5.09 -8.25
CA ARG A 58 14.82 6.40 -8.89
C ARG A 58 13.53 7.22 -8.98
N ASP A 59 12.37 6.61 -8.75
CA ASP A 59 11.10 7.32 -8.65
C ASP A 59 10.93 8.04 -7.29
N PHE A 60 11.68 7.68 -6.24
CA PHE A 60 11.54 8.27 -4.89
C PHE A 60 11.53 9.81 -4.85
N PRO A 61 12.38 10.55 -5.60
CA PRO A 61 12.32 12.01 -5.62
C PRO A 61 10.95 12.57 -6.00
N ALA A 62 10.23 11.92 -6.93
CA ALA A 62 8.88 12.32 -7.31
C ALA A 62 7.86 12.06 -6.20
N PHE A 63 8.01 10.95 -5.44
CA PHE A 63 7.19 10.67 -4.27
C PHE A 63 7.38 11.74 -3.18
N PHE A 64 8.64 12.06 -2.85
CA PHE A 64 8.95 13.06 -1.82
C PHE A 64 8.50 14.47 -2.22
N ALA A 65 8.62 14.84 -3.50
CA ALA A 65 8.07 16.09 -4.00
C ALA A 65 6.54 16.17 -3.82
N ALA A 66 5.82 15.07 -4.08
CA ALA A 66 4.37 15.01 -3.90
C ALA A 66 3.94 15.01 -2.42
N LEU A 67 4.78 14.51 -1.51
CA LEU A 67 4.54 14.55 -0.05
C LEU A 67 4.57 15.97 0.54
N ALA A 68 5.00 16.98 -0.22
CA ALA A 68 4.86 18.38 0.20
C ALA A 68 3.39 18.85 0.24
N GLY A 69 2.50 18.20 -0.53
CA GLY A 69 1.07 18.55 -0.61
C GLY A 69 0.11 17.45 -0.16
N ALA A 70 0.64 16.26 0.15
CA ALA A 70 -0.11 15.06 0.51
C ALA A 70 0.56 14.30 1.67
N ASP A 71 -0.19 13.43 2.33
CA ASP A 71 0.31 12.63 3.45
C ASP A 71 0.68 11.20 2.99
N CYS A 72 0.08 10.76 1.89
CA CYS A 72 0.34 9.47 1.26
C CYS A 72 0.33 9.60 -0.27
N VAL A 73 1.39 9.06 -0.89
CA VAL A 73 1.61 9.08 -2.34
C VAL A 73 1.72 7.65 -2.83
N CYS A 74 0.89 7.30 -3.81
CA CYS A 74 0.90 5.98 -4.44
C CYS A 74 1.49 6.04 -5.85
N GLY A 75 2.32 5.08 -6.21
CA GLY A 75 2.72 4.90 -7.60
C GLY A 75 1.53 4.43 -8.43
N THR A 76 1.38 4.96 -9.64
CA THR A 76 0.41 4.46 -10.63
C THR A 76 1.09 4.05 -11.92
N ARG A 77 0.80 2.83 -12.37
CA ARG A 77 1.32 2.28 -13.63
C ARG A 77 0.38 2.57 -14.80
N LYS A 78 -0.63 3.43 -14.60
CA LYS A 78 -1.68 3.68 -15.60
C LYS A 78 -1.11 4.10 -16.96
N GLN A 79 0.02 4.83 -16.96
CA GLN A 79 0.71 5.28 -18.17
C GLN A 79 1.55 4.16 -18.82
N THR A 80 2.24 3.34 -18.01
CA THR A 80 3.20 2.30 -18.45
C THR A 80 2.58 0.90 -18.67
N ARG A 81 1.32 0.68 -18.27
CA ARG A 81 0.53 -0.56 -18.53
C ARG A 81 0.43 -0.99 -20.00
N ARG A 82 0.87 -0.16 -20.95
CA ARG A 82 0.85 -0.46 -22.38
C ARG A 82 2.12 -1.16 -22.88
N GLU A 83 3.21 -1.12 -22.13
CA GLU A 83 4.55 -1.41 -22.67
C GLU A 83 5.04 -2.85 -22.39
N GLY A 84 4.45 -3.58 -21.43
CA GLY A 84 4.91 -4.94 -21.09
C GLY A 84 3.85 -5.95 -20.62
N ASP A 85 2.57 -5.56 -20.49
CA ASP A 85 1.50 -6.48 -20.09
C ASP A 85 0.68 -6.97 -21.28
N SER A 86 0.27 -8.25 -21.27
CA SER A 86 -0.62 -8.77 -22.30
C SER A 86 -1.93 -7.98 -22.32
N TRP A 87 -2.49 -7.77 -23.51
CA TRP A 87 -3.72 -6.99 -23.70
C TRP A 87 -4.85 -7.42 -22.74
N VAL A 88 -4.98 -8.74 -22.51
CA VAL A 88 -5.94 -9.33 -21.57
C VAL A 88 -5.71 -8.85 -20.13
N LYS A 89 -4.47 -8.89 -19.62
CA LYS A 89 -4.14 -8.40 -18.26
C LYS A 89 -4.48 -6.92 -18.10
N SER A 90 -4.16 -6.12 -19.12
CA SER A 90 -4.43 -4.69 -19.11
C SER A 90 -5.92 -4.37 -19.13
N VAL A 91 -6.74 -5.15 -19.86
CA VAL A 91 -8.21 -5.02 -19.85
C VAL A 91 -8.78 -5.42 -18.49
N VAL A 92 -8.41 -6.58 -17.95
CA VAL A 92 -8.87 -7.06 -16.64
C VAL A 92 -8.53 -6.05 -15.54
N SER A 93 -7.30 -5.54 -15.53
CA SER A 93 -6.86 -4.54 -14.56
C SER A 93 -7.67 -3.24 -14.66
N ARG A 94 -8.00 -2.77 -15.88
CA ARG A 94 -8.85 -1.59 -16.05
C ARG A 94 -10.26 -1.82 -15.50
N ILE A 95 -10.87 -2.97 -15.80
CA ILE A 95 -12.21 -3.31 -15.32
C ILE A 95 -12.21 -3.42 -13.78
N SER A 96 -11.25 -4.14 -13.20
CA SER A 96 -11.16 -4.29 -11.75
C SER A 96 -10.98 -2.94 -11.03
N ASN A 97 -10.13 -2.05 -11.55
CA ASN A 97 -9.97 -0.71 -10.99
C ASN A 97 -11.23 0.15 -11.17
N ALA A 98 -11.94 0.05 -12.30
CA ALA A 98 -13.19 0.77 -12.53
C ALA A 98 -14.30 0.32 -11.56
N VAL A 99 -14.47 -0.99 -11.37
CA VAL A 99 -15.41 -1.57 -10.40
C VAL A 99 -15.05 -1.11 -8.99
N ARG A 100 -13.79 -1.22 -8.59
CA ARG A 100 -13.30 -0.78 -7.28
C ARG A 100 -13.55 0.70 -7.07
N SER A 101 -13.16 1.56 -8.01
CA SER A 101 -13.36 3.01 -7.91
C SER A 101 -14.84 3.37 -7.80
N ARG A 102 -15.74 2.68 -8.52
CA ARG A 102 -17.18 2.90 -8.38
C ARG A 102 -17.74 2.51 -7.02
N ILE A 103 -17.22 1.42 -6.43
CA ILE A 103 -17.65 0.91 -5.12
C ILE A 103 -17.06 1.75 -3.99
N LEU A 104 -15.77 2.07 -4.05
CA LEU A 104 -15.05 2.74 -2.98
C LEU A 104 -15.08 4.26 -3.08
N GLN A 105 -15.23 4.82 -4.29
CA GLN A 105 -15.23 6.26 -4.57
C GLN A 105 -14.03 6.95 -3.93
N ASP A 106 -12.84 6.41 -4.19
CA ASP A 106 -11.56 6.93 -3.74
C ASP A 106 -10.73 7.45 -4.93
N PRO A 107 -9.72 8.31 -4.71
CA PRO A 107 -8.93 8.91 -5.80
C PRO A 107 -7.92 7.95 -6.44
N ILE A 108 -7.89 6.67 -6.04
CA ILE A 108 -6.87 5.70 -6.43
C ILE A 108 -7.24 5.03 -7.75
N THR A 109 -6.35 5.14 -8.74
CA THR A 109 -6.52 4.56 -10.08
C THR A 109 -5.75 3.26 -10.27
N ASP A 110 -4.73 2.99 -9.44
CA ASP A 110 -3.95 1.72 -9.47
C ASP A 110 -3.82 1.09 -8.08
N ALA A 111 -4.91 0.49 -7.59
CA ALA A 111 -4.93 -0.13 -6.26
C ALA A 111 -4.00 -1.35 -6.12
N GLY A 112 -3.60 -1.95 -7.25
CA GLY A 112 -2.68 -3.07 -7.28
C GLY A 112 -1.22 -2.66 -7.23
N CYS A 113 -0.92 -1.36 -7.16
CA CYS A 113 0.43 -0.86 -6.94
C CYS A 113 0.66 -0.69 -5.43
N THR A 114 1.59 -1.47 -4.89
CA THR A 114 2.05 -1.43 -3.51
C THR A 114 3.25 -0.51 -3.32
N TYR A 115 3.76 0.10 -4.39
CA TYR A 115 4.82 1.11 -4.34
C TYR A 115 4.28 2.45 -3.84
N ARG A 116 4.63 2.84 -2.61
CA ARG A 116 4.05 3.99 -1.91
C ARG A 116 5.06 4.69 -1.03
N ALA A 117 4.85 5.97 -0.78
CA ALA A 117 5.52 6.73 0.26
C ALA A 117 4.47 7.47 1.10
N PHE A 118 4.58 7.43 2.42
CA PHE A 118 3.63 8.08 3.32
C PHE A 118 4.26 8.46 4.66
N ARG A 119 3.66 9.42 5.34
CA ARG A 119 4.04 9.79 6.71
C ARG A 119 3.78 8.64 7.68
N ARG A 120 4.67 8.41 8.64
CA ARG A 120 4.56 7.30 9.59
C ARG A 120 3.22 7.31 10.32
N GLU A 121 2.71 8.47 10.74
CA GLU A 121 1.42 8.62 11.42
C GLU A 121 0.20 8.14 10.60
N CYS A 122 0.33 8.00 9.27
CA CYS A 122 -0.77 7.50 8.43
C CYS A 122 -1.16 6.05 8.75
N ILE A 123 -0.28 5.26 9.37
CA ILE A 123 -0.58 3.85 9.69
C ILE A 123 -1.14 3.62 11.10
N ASP A 124 -1.11 4.63 11.97
CA ASP A 124 -1.39 4.44 13.41
C ASP A 124 -2.82 3.93 13.69
N GLN A 125 -3.80 4.37 12.90
CA GLN A 125 -5.22 4.00 13.05
C GLN A 125 -5.72 3.12 11.90
N VAL A 126 -4.83 2.52 11.11
CA VAL A 126 -5.24 1.63 10.01
C VAL A 126 -5.70 0.30 10.59
N PRO A 127 -6.95 -0.15 10.30
CA PRO A 127 -7.41 -1.47 10.71
C PRO A 127 -6.59 -2.55 9.98
N PHE A 128 -6.05 -3.49 10.74
CA PHE A 128 -5.17 -4.53 10.21
C PHE A 128 -5.93 -5.83 9.93
N PHE A 129 -5.81 -6.33 8.69
CA PHE A 129 -6.40 -7.60 8.25
C PHE A 129 -5.61 -8.19 7.07
N LYS A 130 -5.85 -9.46 6.75
CA LYS A 130 -5.23 -10.13 5.60
C LYS A 130 -5.68 -9.46 4.30
N GLY A 131 -4.74 -8.96 3.50
CA GLY A 131 -5.05 -8.23 2.25
C GLY A 131 -5.08 -6.71 2.37
N VAL A 132 -4.88 -6.16 3.58
CA VAL A 132 -4.95 -4.71 3.87
C VAL A 132 -4.03 -3.86 2.98
N HIS A 133 -2.90 -4.40 2.52
CA HIS A 133 -1.96 -3.71 1.62
C HIS A 133 -2.63 -3.20 0.32
N ARG A 134 -3.73 -3.80 -0.14
CA ARG A 134 -4.50 -3.32 -1.32
C ARG A 134 -5.45 -2.17 -1.01
N PHE A 135 -5.80 -2.00 0.26
CA PHE A 135 -6.75 -1.00 0.75
C PHE A 135 -6.08 0.09 1.57
N LEU A 136 -4.78 0.00 1.83
CA LEU A 136 -4.06 0.97 2.63
C LEU A 136 -4.29 2.43 2.19
N PRO A 137 -4.26 2.81 0.89
CA PRO A 137 -4.47 4.19 0.50
C PRO A 137 -5.86 4.72 0.85
N ILE A 138 -6.91 3.90 0.66
CA ILE A 138 -8.26 4.31 1.05
C ILE A 138 -8.40 4.37 2.58
N LEU A 139 -7.83 3.42 3.32
CA LEU A 139 -7.90 3.41 4.77
C LEU A 139 -7.17 4.63 5.38
N ILE A 140 -6.05 5.05 4.78
CA ILE A 140 -5.37 6.31 5.11
C ILE A 140 -6.28 7.49 4.81
N GLY A 141 -6.87 7.55 3.61
CA GLY A 141 -7.78 8.64 3.23
C GLY A 141 -9.04 8.73 4.10
N LEU A 142 -9.54 7.60 4.62
CA LEU A 142 -10.66 7.57 5.56
C LEU A 142 -10.32 8.30 6.85
N GLN A 143 -9.08 8.22 7.33
CA GLN A 143 -8.63 8.95 8.53
C GLN A 143 -8.52 10.46 8.34
N GLY A 144 -8.71 10.98 7.12
CA GLY A 144 -8.66 12.40 6.80
C GLY A 144 -7.36 12.86 6.15
N TYR A 145 -6.40 11.95 5.99
CA TYR A 145 -5.14 12.21 5.28
C TYR A 145 -5.35 12.40 3.78
N ARG A 146 -4.51 13.25 3.19
CA ARG A 146 -4.51 13.54 1.75
C ARG A 146 -3.73 12.46 1.00
N VAL A 147 -4.40 11.83 0.03
CA VAL A 147 -3.82 10.75 -0.76
C VAL A 147 -3.78 11.14 -2.23
N THR A 148 -2.63 10.97 -2.87
CA THR A 148 -2.42 11.28 -4.29
C THR A 148 -1.66 10.16 -5.01
N GLU A 149 -1.55 10.26 -6.33
CA GLU A 149 -0.81 9.33 -7.18
C GLU A 149 0.29 10.03 -7.98
N VAL A 150 1.41 9.34 -8.18
CA VAL A 150 2.49 9.74 -9.10
C VAL A 150 2.72 8.64 -10.14
N PRO A 151 2.93 8.98 -11.42
CA PRO A 151 3.22 7.99 -12.44
C PRO A 151 4.57 7.33 -12.16
N VAL A 152 4.62 6.00 -12.30
CA VAL A 152 5.85 5.19 -12.12
C VAL A 152 6.07 4.28 -13.31
N VAL A 153 7.34 3.96 -13.56
CA VAL A 153 7.73 3.00 -14.60
C VAL A 153 7.74 1.59 -14.02
N ASN A 154 6.97 0.70 -14.63
CA ASN A 154 6.92 -0.70 -14.21
C ASN A 154 7.85 -1.51 -15.11
N GLN A 155 8.97 -1.99 -14.56
CA GLN A 155 9.89 -2.87 -15.27
C GLN A 155 9.32 -4.29 -15.38
N GLU A 156 9.74 -5.01 -16.41
CA GLU A 156 9.45 -6.44 -16.52
C GLU A 156 10.08 -7.19 -15.34
N ARG A 157 9.32 -8.13 -14.77
CA ARG A 157 9.82 -8.98 -13.69
C ARG A 157 10.96 -9.84 -14.20
N ARG A 158 12.16 -9.66 -13.65
CA ARG A 158 13.36 -10.42 -14.07
C ARG A 158 13.37 -11.87 -13.58
N SER A 159 12.66 -12.18 -12.48
CA SER A 159 12.63 -13.53 -11.89
C SER A 159 11.40 -13.76 -11.01
N GLY A 160 10.95 -15.02 -10.90
CA GLY A 160 9.84 -15.42 -10.02
C GLY A 160 8.48 -15.57 -10.73
N LYS A 161 7.63 -16.46 -10.21
CA LYS A 161 6.24 -16.65 -10.69
C LYS A 161 5.27 -15.82 -9.85
N SER A 162 4.16 -15.38 -10.44
CA SER A 162 3.11 -14.70 -9.68
C SER A 162 2.44 -15.68 -8.71
N HIS A 163 2.46 -15.38 -7.42
CA HIS A 163 1.87 -16.21 -6.37
C HIS A 163 0.38 -15.93 -6.11
N TYR A 164 -0.25 -15.06 -6.89
CA TYR A 164 -1.66 -14.67 -6.67
C TYR A 164 -2.67 -15.64 -7.29
N GLY A 165 -3.33 -16.41 -6.43
CA GLY A 165 -4.36 -17.40 -6.79
C GLY A 165 -5.75 -16.79 -6.97
N VAL A 166 -6.71 -17.61 -7.40
CA VAL A 166 -8.12 -17.22 -7.58
C VAL A 166 -8.79 -16.87 -6.24
N TRP A 167 -8.49 -17.62 -5.17
CA TRP A 167 -9.04 -17.39 -3.83
C TRP A 167 -8.58 -16.07 -3.21
N ASP A 168 -7.35 -15.63 -3.48
CA ASP A 168 -6.86 -14.31 -3.03
C ASP A 168 -7.60 -13.15 -3.70
N ARG A 169 -8.17 -13.38 -4.89
CA ARG A 169 -9.00 -12.40 -5.60
C ARG A 169 -10.43 -12.38 -5.04
N ALA A 170 -10.97 -13.54 -4.67
CA ALA A 170 -12.29 -13.63 -4.05
C ALA A 170 -12.31 -12.95 -2.67
N GLY A 171 -11.29 -13.17 -1.84
CA GLY A 171 -11.13 -12.46 -0.56
C GLY A 171 -11.10 -10.94 -0.74
N ALA A 172 -10.37 -10.46 -1.75
CA ALA A 172 -10.30 -9.03 -2.07
C ALA A 172 -11.68 -8.39 -2.36
N VAL A 173 -12.61 -9.15 -2.93
CA VAL A 173 -13.96 -8.65 -3.22
C VAL A 173 -14.75 -8.48 -1.91
N ILE A 174 -14.65 -9.45 -1.00
CA ILE A 174 -15.28 -9.38 0.33
C ILE A 174 -14.72 -8.19 1.11
N ASP A 175 -13.39 -8.06 1.14
CA ASP A 175 -12.70 -6.97 1.82
C ASP A 175 -13.12 -5.61 1.26
N MET A 176 -13.31 -5.49 -0.05
CA MET A 176 -13.77 -4.26 -0.69
C MET A 176 -15.16 -3.84 -0.20
N PHE A 177 -16.10 -4.79 -0.02
CA PHE A 177 -17.40 -4.49 0.57
C PHE A 177 -17.30 -4.12 2.04
N ALA A 178 -16.42 -4.77 2.80
CA ALA A 178 -16.14 -4.42 4.20
C ALA A 178 -15.59 -2.99 4.31
N VAL A 179 -14.61 -2.61 3.50
CA VAL A 179 -14.05 -1.25 3.47
C VAL A 179 -15.12 -0.23 3.07
N ARG A 180 -15.99 -0.55 2.10
CA ARG A 180 -17.14 0.31 1.76
C ARG A 180 -18.09 0.50 2.94
N TRP A 181 -18.38 -0.57 3.67
CA TRP A 181 -19.19 -0.51 4.88
C TRP A 181 -18.52 0.35 5.95
N MET A 182 -17.21 0.18 6.20
CA MET A 182 -16.45 1.02 7.13
C MET A 182 -16.50 2.49 6.74
N LYS A 183 -16.26 2.82 5.45
CA LYS A 183 -16.38 4.18 4.92
C LYS A 183 -17.74 4.80 5.23
N LYS A 184 -18.83 4.04 5.13
CA LYS A 184 -20.20 4.50 5.39
C LYS A 184 -20.49 4.68 6.90
N ARG A 185 -19.78 3.97 7.77
CA ARG A 185 -20.06 3.90 9.22
C ARG A 185 -19.03 4.64 10.07
N MET A 186 -17.99 5.18 9.47
CA MET A 186 -16.93 5.88 10.18
C MET A 186 -17.44 7.18 10.81
N VAL A 187 -17.18 7.32 12.12
CA VAL A 187 -17.52 8.52 12.89
C VAL A 187 -16.33 9.47 12.86
N ARG A 188 -16.56 10.72 12.47
CA ARG A 188 -15.57 11.80 12.57
C ARG A 188 -15.92 12.65 13.77
N TYR A 189 -14.96 12.86 14.65
CA TYR A 189 -15.13 13.67 15.86
C TYR A 189 -13.89 14.53 16.08
N THR A 190 -14.09 15.67 16.74
CA THR A 190 -13.01 16.56 17.19
C THR A 190 -13.19 16.75 18.69
N VAL A 191 -12.14 16.49 19.46
CA VAL A 191 -12.13 16.75 20.90
C VAL A 191 -11.59 18.16 21.10
N THR A 192 -12.35 19.02 21.76
CA THR A 192 -11.90 20.35 22.18
C THR A 192 -12.01 20.46 23.68
N GLU A 193 -10.90 20.72 24.37
CA GLU A 193 -10.90 21.02 25.79
C GLU A 193 -11.22 22.52 25.96
N ARG A 194 -12.31 22.85 26.65
CA ARG A 194 -12.61 24.23 27.07
C ARG A 194 -12.35 24.33 28.55
N TYR A 195 -11.24 24.96 28.93
CA TYR A 195 -11.05 25.39 30.31
C TYR A 195 -11.99 26.58 30.57
N PRO A 196 -12.68 26.63 31.72
CA PRO A 196 -13.40 27.83 32.12
C PRO A 196 -12.42 29.01 32.26
N PRO A 197 -12.81 30.24 31.88
CA PRO A 197 -11.97 31.40 32.11
C PRO A 197 -11.71 31.60 33.61
N GLU A 198 -10.47 31.95 33.95
CA GLU A 198 -10.06 32.33 35.32
C GLU A 198 -10.80 33.57 35.84
#